data_AF-A0A7C9CPF1-F1
#
_entry.id   AF-A0A7C9CPF1-F1
#
_cell.length_a   1.000
_cell.length_b   1.000
_cell.length_c   1.000
_cell.angle_alpha   90.00
_cell.angle_beta   90.00
_cell.angle_gamma   90.00
#
_symmetry.space_group_name_H-M   'P 1'
#
loop_
_entity.id
_entity.type
_entity.pdbx_description
1 polymer ?
#
loop_
_entity_poly.entity_id
_entity_poly.type
_entity_poly.pdbx_seq_one_letter_code
_entity_poly.pdbx_strand_id
1 'polypeptide(L)'
;MNQIKRLNPTLKSGDRGEPSRVGASSKRRRREKGHISKLHGIPVLLMDSIATNDKMNTTAGSYALLGSVVAKDAGVVKRLRQAGAIILGKASMTEWANFRTSWVPPGWCARSGEAKKPYSLSAGPCG
;
A
#
# COMPACT_ATOMS: atom_id res chain seq x y z
N MET A 1 6.46 5.27 -11.11
CA MET A 1 5.00 5.46 -11.28
C MET A 1 4.45 4.93 -12.61
N ASN A 2 5.14 5.06 -13.75
CA ASN A 2 4.61 4.62 -15.05
C ASN A 2 4.23 3.13 -15.11
N GLN A 3 5.02 2.26 -14.51
CA GLN A 3 4.72 0.82 -14.45
C GLN A 3 3.42 0.52 -13.70
N ILE A 4 3.19 1.18 -12.56
CA ILE A 4 1.94 1.03 -11.79
C ILE A 4 0.75 1.51 -12.62
N LYS A 5 0.85 2.69 -13.24
CA LYS A 5 -0.22 3.20 -14.12
C LYS A 5 -0.53 2.27 -15.29
N ARG A 6 0.51 1.66 -15.88
CA ARG A 6 0.38 0.74 -17.02
C ARG A 6 -0.25 -0.60 -16.64
N LEU A 7 0.15 -1.17 -15.51
CA LEU A 7 -0.20 -2.56 -15.14
C LEU A 7 -1.38 -2.67 -14.17
N ASN A 8 -1.65 -1.65 -13.35
CA ASN A 8 -2.71 -1.71 -12.35
C ASN A 8 -4.13 -1.91 -12.92
N PRO A 9 -4.49 -1.37 -14.11
CA PRO A 9 -5.79 -1.69 -14.71
C PRO A 9 -6.02 -3.20 -14.93
N THR A 10 -4.94 -3.93 -15.23
CA THR A 10 -4.97 -5.39 -15.46
C THR A 10 -4.81 -6.17 -14.16
N LEU A 11 -3.82 -5.82 -13.33
CA LEU A 11 -3.45 -6.60 -12.14
C LEU A 11 -4.27 -6.26 -10.90
N LYS A 12 -4.83 -5.04 -10.83
CA LYS A 12 -5.64 -4.54 -9.70
C LYS A 12 -4.96 -4.70 -8.35
N SER A 13 -3.62 -4.57 -8.32
CA SER A 13 -2.79 -4.79 -7.12
C SER A 13 -2.58 -3.55 -6.26
N GLY A 14 -2.97 -2.37 -6.74
CA GLY A 14 -3.01 -1.12 -6.01
C GLY A 14 -4.44 -0.61 -5.86
N ASP A 15 -4.71 0.06 -4.74
CA ASP A 15 -6.05 0.58 -4.46
C ASP A 15 -6.52 1.57 -5.54
N ARG A 16 -7.77 1.45 -5.98
CA ARG A 16 -8.34 2.28 -7.05
C ARG A 16 -8.72 3.64 -6.47
N GLY A 17 -8.35 4.71 -7.17
CA GLY A 17 -8.80 6.08 -6.87
C GLY A 17 -7.94 6.86 -5.86
N GLU A 18 -7.00 6.22 -5.19
CA GLU A 18 -6.00 6.91 -4.36
C GLU A 18 -4.85 7.42 -5.25
N PRO A 19 -4.61 8.73 -5.34
CA PRO A 19 -3.43 9.22 -6.06
C PRO A 19 -2.19 8.65 -5.36
N SER A 20 -1.35 7.95 -6.12
CA SER A 20 -0.08 7.44 -5.63
C SER A 20 0.78 8.64 -5.18
N ARG A 21 0.77 8.93 -3.89
CA ARG A 21 1.45 10.08 -3.31
C ARG A 21 2.87 9.67 -2.98
N VAL A 22 3.82 10.16 -3.78
CA VAL A 22 5.23 10.18 -3.36
C VAL A 22 5.33 11.22 -2.26
N GLY A 23 5.14 10.79 -1.01
CA GLY A 23 5.46 11.62 0.15
C GLY A 23 6.96 11.86 0.15
N ALA A 24 7.39 13.01 -0.37
CA ALA A 24 8.75 13.52 -0.23
C ALA A 24 9.01 13.92 1.24
N SER A 25 8.99 12.93 2.13
CA SER A 25 9.36 13.09 3.53
C SER A 25 10.72 12.46 3.80
N SER A 26 11.65 12.62 2.87
CA SER A 26 13.07 12.67 3.21
C SER A 26 13.45 14.13 3.43
N LYS A 27 12.76 14.83 4.35
CA LYS A 27 13.33 16.06 4.93
C LYS A 27 14.58 15.64 5.70
N ARG A 28 15.71 15.65 4.99
CA ARG A 28 16.94 16.33 5.39
C ARG A 28 17.46 16.02 6.80
N ARG A 29 17.23 14.83 7.34
CA ARG A 29 17.87 14.37 8.58
C ARG A 29 18.89 13.30 8.23
N ARG A 30 20.15 13.62 8.55
CA ARG A 30 21.40 12.89 8.34
C ARG A 30 22.10 13.09 6.99
N ARG A 31 22.54 14.33 6.79
CA ARG A 31 23.88 14.59 6.24
C ARG A 31 24.91 14.85 7.36
N GLU A 32 24.62 14.34 8.55
CA GLU A 32 25.50 14.41 9.71
C GLU A 32 25.80 12.96 10.12
N LYS A 33 27.05 12.55 9.91
CA LYS A 33 27.65 11.24 10.29
C LYS A 33 27.34 10.04 9.36
N GLY A 34 27.74 10.16 8.09
CA GLY A 34 28.37 9.07 7.31
C GLY A 34 27.62 7.78 6.94
N HIS A 35 26.46 7.47 7.53
CA HIS A 35 25.77 6.20 7.26
C HIS A 35 24.34 6.41 6.74
N ILE A 36 24.17 6.13 5.45
CA ILE A 36 22.88 6.07 4.78
C ILE A 36 22.29 4.66 4.96
N SER A 37 21.05 4.57 5.42
CA SER A 37 20.31 3.30 5.54
C SER A 37 20.15 2.64 4.17
N LYS A 38 20.15 1.30 4.12
CA LYS A 38 19.86 0.52 2.89
C LYS A 38 18.47 0.80 2.30
N LEU A 39 17.54 1.34 3.10
CA LEU A 39 16.19 1.70 2.67
C LEU A 39 16.04 3.16 2.27
N HIS A 40 17.12 3.95 2.34
CA HIS A 40 17.05 5.37 1.98
C HIS A 40 16.72 5.55 0.50
N GLY A 41 15.63 6.27 0.21
CA GLY A 41 15.13 6.49 -1.14
C GLY A 41 14.41 5.30 -1.76
N ILE A 42 14.34 4.15 -1.08
CA ILE A 42 13.71 2.95 -1.63
C ILE A 42 12.19 3.10 -1.61
N PRO A 43 11.50 2.97 -2.75
CA PRO A 43 10.05 3.00 -2.81
C PRO A 43 9.42 1.74 -2.24
N VAL A 44 8.40 1.89 -1.40
CA VAL A 44 7.64 0.78 -0.79
C VAL A 44 6.13 1.00 -0.95
N LEU A 45 5.41 -0.10 -1.19
CA LEU A 45 3.96 -0.15 -1.08
C LEU A 45 3.59 -0.77 0.28
N LEU A 46 2.50 -0.30 0.87
CA LEU A 46 2.00 -0.81 2.15
C LEU A 46 0.65 -1.49 1.93
N MET A 47 0.38 -2.56 2.66
CA MET A 47 -0.96 -3.16 2.69
C MET A 47 -1.99 -2.12 3.16
N ASP A 48 -3.20 -2.13 2.59
CA ASP A 48 -4.26 -1.15 2.88
C ASP A 48 -4.77 -1.15 4.34
N SER A 49 -4.41 -2.16 5.13
CA SER A 49 -4.66 -2.20 6.58
C SER A 49 -3.64 -1.40 7.41
N ILE A 50 -2.51 -0.99 6.82
CA ILE A 50 -1.42 -0.33 7.57
C ILE A 50 -1.68 1.18 7.63
N ALA A 51 -1.92 1.72 8.81
CA ALA A 51 -2.15 3.15 9.02
C ALA A 51 -0.98 4.05 8.56
N THR A 52 -1.29 5.13 7.82
CA THR A 52 -0.34 6.16 7.37
C THR A 52 -0.94 7.57 7.49
N ASN A 53 -0.20 8.51 8.04
CA ASN A 53 -0.59 9.92 8.16
C ASN A 53 -0.22 10.73 6.90
N ASP A 54 -0.66 10.26 5.74
CA ASP A 54 -0.36 10.85 4.43
C ASP A 54 -1.62 11.31 3.67
N LYS A 55 -2.75 11.42 4.39
CA LYS A 55 -4.08 11.64 3.79
C LYS A 55 -4.49 10.54 2.79
N MET A 56 -3.91 9.35 2.94
CA MET A 56 -4.34 8.15 2.23
C MET A 56 -5.35 7.39 3.09
N ASN A 57 -6.34 6.80 2.44
CA ASN A 57 -7.26 5.89 3.10
C ASN A 57 -6.52 4.68 3.71
N THR A 58 -7.06 4.17 4.81
CA THR A 58 -6.69 2.88 5.42
C THR A 58 -7.98 2.10 5.61
N THR A 59 -8.32 1.22 4.65
CA THR A 59 -9.67 0.65 4.58
C THR A 59 -9.79 -0.85 4.80
N ALA A 60 -8.67 -1.55 4.91
CA ALA A 60 -8.64 -3.01 4.92
C ALA A 60 -9.40 -3.63 3.70
N GLY A 61 -9.38 -2.94 2.57
CA GLY A 61 -10.10 -3.31 1.34
C GLY A 61 -11.61 -3.05 1.36
N SER A 62 -12.16 -2.46 2.43
CA SER A 62 -13.61 -2.33 2.62
C SER A 62 -14.15 -0.94 2.37
N TYR A 63 -15.31 -0.85 1.69
CA TYR A 63 -16.00 0.43 1.51
C TYR A 63 -16.50 1.03 2.82
N ALA A 64 -16.71 0.22 3.86
CA ALA A 64 -17.13 0.72 5.18
C ALA A 64 -16.13 1.70 5.80
N LEU A 65 -14.85 1.60 5.41
CA LEU A 65 -13.77 2.47 5.88
C LEU A 65 -13.30 3.46 4.79
N LEU A 66 -14.07 3.62 3.70
CA LEU A 66 -13.78 4.66 2.72
C LEU A 66 -13.90 6.04 3.39
N GLY A 67 -12.86 6.87 3.27
CA GLY A 67 -12.72 8.14 3.99
C GLY A 67 -11.95 8.03 5.30
N SER A 68 -11.56 6.82 5.74
CA SER A 68 -10.77 6.59 6.95
C SER A 68 -9.32 7.06 6.76
N VAL A 69 -9.11 8.35 7.00
CA VAL A 69 -7.80 8.99 7.06
C VAL A 69 -7.36 9.06 8.52
N VAL A 70 -6.33 8.31 8.84
CA VAL A 70 -5.82 8.17 10.21
C VAL A 70 -4.85 9.30 10.58
N ALA A 71 -4.93 9.75 11.84
CA ALA A 71 -4.12 10.87 12.34
C ALA A 71 -2.64 10.51 12.60
N LYS A 72 -2.27 9.22 12.60
CA LYS A 72 -0.94 8.74 12.99
C LYS A 72 -0.47 7.59 12.11
N ASP A 73 0.83 7.59 11.83
CA ASP A 73 1.52 6.44 11.23
C ASP A 73 1.50 5.23 12.17
N ALA A 74 1.34 4.04 11.59
CA ALA A 74 1.64 2.79 12.27
C ALA A 74 3.13 2.73 12.70
N GLY A 75 3.44 1.91 13.72
CA GLY A 75 4.82 1.76 14.21
C GLY A 75 5.83 1.36 13.13
N VAL A 76 5.44 0.44 12.24
CA VAL A 76 6.27 0.01 11.10
C VAL A 76 6.53 1.15 10.10
N VAL A 77 5.51 1.97 9.83
CA VAL A 77 5.61 3.13 8.94
C VAL A 77 6.59 4.15 9.49
N LYS A 78 6.54 4.44 10.80
CA LYS A 78 7.49 5.33 11.46
C LYS A 78 8.94 4.85 11.27
N ARG A 79 9.20 3.55 11.44
CA ARG A 79 10.52 2.95 11.26
C ARG A 79 11.00 3.02 9.80
N LEU A 80 10.11 2.72 8.84
CA LEU A 80 10.40 2.84 7.40
C LEU A 80 10.77 4.28 7.02
N ARG A 81 10.02 5.26 7.52
CA ARG A 81 10.31 6.69 7.31
C ARG A 81 11.63 7.12 7.94
N GLN A 82 11.91 6.69 9.16
CA GLN A 82 13.20 6.95 9.83
C GLN A 82 14.38 6.33 9.06
N ALA A 83 14.17 5.18 8.42
CA ALA A 83 15.14 4.54 7.54
C ALA A 83 15.26 5.21 6.16
N GLY A 84 14.42 6.21 5.86
CA GLY A 84 14.43 6.97 4.62
C GLY A 84 13.65 6.35 3.46
N ALA A 85 12.81 5.34 3.70
CA ALA A 85 11.98 4.74 2.67
C ALA A 85 10.90 5.71 2.16
N ILE A 86 10.55 5.60 0.88
CA ILE A 86 9.53 6.40 0.22
C ILE A 86 8.26 5.56 0.12
N ILE A 87 7.20 5.94 0.82
CA ILE A 87 5.91 5.25 0.72
C ILE A 87 5.19 5.73 -0.54
N LEU A 88 4.90 4.81 -1.46
CA LEU A 88 4.29 5.10 -2.75
C LEU A 88 2.75 5.11 -2.71
N GLY A 89 2.15 4.35 -1.80
CA GLY A 89 0.71 4.12 -1.77
C GLY A 89 0.31 2.83 -1.04
N LYS A 90 -0.95 2.44 -1.25
CA LYS A 90 -1.55 1.23 -0.70
C LYS A 90 -1.68 0.12 -1.75
N ALA A 91 -1.29 -1.09 -1.38
CA ALA A 91 -1.56 -2.31 -2.11
C ALA A 91 -2.94 -2.85 -1.73
N SER A 92 -3.66 -3.39 -2.71
CA SER A 92 -4.89 -4.14 -2.47
C SER A 92 -4.60 -5.36 -1.58
N MET A 93 -5.62 -5.84 -0.89
CA MET A 93 -5.57 -7.03 -0.06
C MET A 93 -6.90 -7.75 -0.10
N THR A 94 -6.91 -9.02 0.30
CA THR A 94 -8.17 -9.72 0.60
C THR A 94 -8.92 -8.98 1.71
N GLU A 95 -10.20 -8.66 1.48
CA GLU A 95 -10.98 -7.82 2.40
C GLU A 95 -10.95 -8.34 3.84
N TRP A 96 -10.76 -7.44 4.81
CA TRP A 96 -10.63 -7.78 6.24
C TRP A 96 -9.57 -8.84 6.53
N ALA A 97 -8.48 -8.82 5.76
CA ALA A 97 -7.38 -9.79 5.87
C ALA A 97 -7.85 -11.25 5.76
N ASN A 98 -8.79 -11.50 4.84
CA ASN A 98 -9.42 -12.81 4.62
C ASN A 98 -10.24 -13.34 5.81
N PHE A 99 -10.78 -12.43 6.63
CA PHE A 99 -11.56 -12.77 7.83
C PHE A 99 -13.02 -12.28 7.78
N ARG A 100 -13.52 -12.04 6.56
CA ARG A 100 -14.92 -11.61 6.33
C ARG A 100 -15.87 -12.78 6.12
N THR A 101 -15.46 -13.78 5.33
CA THR A 101 -16.25 -14.96 4.97
C THR A 101 -15.38 -16.00 4.28
N SER A 102 -15.77 -17.27 4.31
CA SER A 102 -15.05 -18.38 3.66
C SER A 102 -15.22 -18.45 2.14
N TRP A 103 -16.09 -17.63 1.56
CA TRP A 103 -16.50 -17.73 0.14
C TRP A 103 -15.89 -16.68 -0.78
N VAL A 104 -15.09 -15.74 -0.25
CA VAL A 104 -14.48 -14.67 -1.05
C VAL A 104 -13.19 -15.19 -1.70
N PRO A 105 -12.98 -14.96 -3.01
CA PRO A 105 -11.72 -15.33 -3.65
C PRO A 105 -10.51 -14.62 -3.03
N PRO A 106 -9.35 -15.28 -2.90
CA PRO A 106 -8.12 -14.64 -2.43
C PRO A 106 -7.74 -13.45 -3.32
N GLY A 107 -7.36 -12.33 -2.71
CA GLY A 107 -7.01 -11.09 -3.39
C GLY A 107 -8.22 -10.24 -3.80
N TRP A 108 -9.44 -10.65 -3.45
CA TRP A 108 -10.64 -9.85 -3.69
C TRP A 108 -10.93 -8.90 -2.52
N CYS A 109 -11.26 -7.65 -2.85
CA CYS A 109 -11.96 -6.75 -1.94
C CYS A 109 -12.94 -5.86 -2.68
N ALA A 110 -13.93 -5.34 -1.95
CA ALA A 110 -14.99 -4.52 -2.54
C ALA A 110 -14.43 -3.27 -3.25
N ARG A 111 -13.36 -2.67 -2.71
CA ARG A 111 -12.74 -1.46 -3.25
C ARG A 111 -12.01 -1.66 -4.58
N SER A 112 -11.16 -2.68 -4.66
CA SER A 112 -10.24 -2.86 -5.79
C SER A 112 -10.63 -4.00 -6.73
N GLY A 113 -11.64 -4.79 -6.36
CA GLY A 113 -12.03 -6.02 -7.04
C GLY A 113 -11.04 -7.15 -6.75
N GLU A 114 -11.00 -8.13 -7.65
CA GLU A 114 -10.06 -9.24 -7.57
C GLU A 114 -8.70 -8.86 -8.16
N ALA A 115 -7.67 -8.84 -7.33
CA ALA A 115 -6.28 -8.76 -7.79
C ALA A 115 -5.91 -10.01 -8.60
N LYS A 116 -5.01 -9.86 -9.59
CA LYS A 116 -4.61 -10.95 -10.49
C LYS A 116 -3.14 -11.31 -10.31
N LYS A 117 -2.83 -12.60 -10.38
CA LYS A 117 -1.45 -13.10 -10.32
C LYS A 117 -0.71 -12.69 -11.61
N PRO A 118 0.46 -12.04 -11.53
CA PRO A 118 1.17 -11.54 -12.72
C PRO A 118 1.71 -12.64 -13.64
N TYR A 119 1.92 -13.85 -13.12
CA TYR A 119 2.39 -15.00 -13.89
C TYR A 119 1.27 -15.78 -14.59
N SER A 120 0.03 -15.66 -14.11
CA SER A 120 -1.14 -16.32 -14.70
C SER A 120 -2.40 -15.59 -14.29
N LEU A 121 -3.00 -14.85 -15.22
CA LEU A 121 -4.16 -13.99 -14.95
C LEU A 121 -5.44 -14.77 -14.61
N SER A 122 -5.48 -16.08 -14.89
CA SER A 122 -6.59 -16.96 -14.50
C SER A 122 -6.48 -17.45 -13.05
N ALA A 123 -5.33 -17.24 -12.39
CA ALA A 123 -5.11 -17.66 -11.02
C ALA A 123 -5.20 -16.48 -10.04
N GLY A 124 -5.75 -16.74 -8.85
CA GLY A 124 -5.74 -15.80 -7.73
C GLY A 124 -4.34 -15.56 -7.17
N PRO A 125 -4.04 -14.36 -6.64
CA PRO A 125 -2.73 -14.00 -6.09
C PRO A 125 -2.47 -14.57 -4.69
N CYS A 126 -3.39 -15.35 -4.13
CA CYS A 126 -3.44 -15.71 -2.71
C CYS A 126 -3.86 -14.50 -1.85
N GLY A 127 -3.23 -14.26 -0.70
CA GLY A 127 -3.66 -13.29 0.32
C GLY A 127 -3.20 -11.86 0.10
#